data_AF-A0A2E6XA54-F1
#
_entry.id   AF-A0A2E6XA54-F1
#
_cell.length_a   1.000
_cell.length_b   1.000
_cell.length_c   1.000
_cell.angle_alpha   90.00
_cell.angle_beta   90.00
_cell.angle_gamma   90.00
#
_symmetry.space_group_name_H-M   'P 1'
#
loop_
_entity.id
_entity.type
_entity.pdbx_description
1 polymer ?
#
loop_
_entity_poly.entity_id
_entity_poly.type
_entity_poly.pdbx_seq_one_letter_code
_entity_poly.pdbx_strand_id
1 'polypeptide(L)'
;METAIKKINKMSIRLKKPKLTIKPFELLKTDYESEIMSLSSFKKRYKYSSHKKLLKKLEQNCTTFKSNLNLNYENPEEQLNVEYIEDKLALVEKKNKKYRVLLLVYTGTSKWPSEEVVERIKRESHVKGKWLKRNINATNPLNRIYGFVIFDEKPCLCNNPRRNKYPYGKMLSISILCGSPFSNIANKGGIGAYLMLFCIMYAREKKFVKIILEVSNDEAELPISEPNVINNKVYEKDRKDNLYWKIPKYYPNKKCKNKWDYMGEIDSDEDDSDWEYFEEEDREYGGEFYKDGKDSTAGLYCKVYERWGFVEDPDLNVKYKCFDITPLPSMVLTLGDKPNEKMYRVLINKEDIFPQSDYCKKKFPKRTRKRRLKSKRVTTRRKIK
;
A
#
# COMPACT_ATOMS: atom_id res chain seq x y z
N MET A 1 -0.27 -10.70 18.03
CA MET A 1 0.60 -10.36 16.90
C MET A 1 1.99 -10.97 17.05
N GLU A 2 2.70 -10.71 18.15
CA GLU A 2 4.06 -11.26 18.40
C GLU A 2 4.20 -12.77 18.18
N THR A 3 3.25 -13.57 18.67
CA THR A 3 3.28 -15.03 18.45
C THR A 3 3.24 -15.40 16.97
N ALA A 4 2.47 -14.67 16.16
CA ALA A 4 2.40 -14.89 14.72
C ALA A 4 3.70 -14.46 14.03
N ILE A 5 4.28 -13.32 14.41
CA ILE A 5 5.59 -12.88 13.90
C ILE A 5 6.67 -13.94 14.19
N LYS A 6 6.76 -14.40 15.44
CA LYS A 6 7.73 -15.45 15.84
C LYS A 6 7.53 -16.74 15.05
N LYS A 7 6.28 -17.14 14.78
CA LYS A 7 5.98 -18.34 14.00
C LYS A 7 6.36 -18.17 12.53
N ILE A 8 5.97 -17.06 11.91
CA ILE A 8 6.26 -16.74 10.51
C ILE A 8 7.77 -16.62 10.26
N ASN A 9 8.52 -16.00 11.18
CA ASN A 9 9.97 -15.89 11.08
C ASN A 9 10.69 -17.24 11.05
N LYS A 10 10.07 -18.31 11.58
CA LYS A 10 10.61 -19.67 11.55
C LYS A 10 10.12 -20.50 10.36
N MET A 11 9.13 -20.00 9.61
CA MET A 11 8.59 -20.74 8.47
C MET A 11 9.60 -20.83 7.34
N SER A 12 9.67 -22.00 6.72
CA SER A 12 10.48 -22.27 5.54
C SER A 12 9.62 -22.46 4.30
N ILE A 13 10.13 -22.02 3.15
CA ILE A 13 9.55 -22.22 1.83
C ILE A 13 10.45 -23.19 1.07
N ARG A 14 9.88 -24.32 0.65
CA ARG A 14 10.57 -25.29 -0.20
C ARG A 14 10.37 -24.92 -1.65
N LEU A 15 11.44 -24.54 -2.33
CA LEU A 15 11.51 -24.36 -3.77
C LEU A 15 11.73 -25.72 -4.44
N LYS A 16 11.05 -25.96 -5.56
CA LYS A 16 11.20 -27.18 -6.38
C LYS A 16 12.36 -27.06 -7.36
N LYS A 17 12.63 -25.86 -7.87
CA LYS A 17 13.67 -25.58 -8.88
C LYS A 17 14.34 -24.22 -8.63
N PRO A 18 15.60 -24.19 -8.15
CA PRO A 18 16.37 -25.32 -7.61
C PRO A 18 15.69 -25.92 -6.37
N LYS A 19 15.98 -27.19 -6.06
CA LYS A 19 15.44 -27.86 -4.86
C LYS A 19 16.13 -27.30 -3.62
N LEU A 20 15.57 -26.24 -3.05
CA LEU A 20 16.16 -25.49 -1.94
C LEU A 20 15.08 -25.15 -0.91
N THR A 21 15.43 -25.23 0.38
CA THR A 21 14.57 -24.76 1.47
C THR A 21 15.08 -23.40 1.92
N ILE A 22 14.26 -22.38 1.79
CA ILE A 22 14.59 -21.00 2.14
C ILE A 22 13.79 -20.59 3.38
N LYS A 23 14.38 -19.81 4.27
CA LYS A 23 13.67 -19.09 5.34
C LYS A 23 13.76 -17.59 5.05
N PRO A 24 12.74 -17.01 4.39
CA PRO A 24 12.85 -15.66 3.84
C PRO A 24 13.21 -14.59 4.88
N PHE A 25 12.68 -14.72 6.09
CA PHE A 25 12.92 -13.75 7.16
C PHE A 25 14.21 -14.01 7.94
N GLU A 26 14.80 -15.20 7.81
CA GLU A 26 16.17 -15.44 8.27
C GLU A 26 17.16 -14.75 7.33
N LEU A 27 16.95 -14.85 6.00
CA LEU A 27 17.72 -14.09 5.00
C LEU A 27 17.58 -12.56 5.19
N LEU A 28 16.37 -12.07 5.47
CA LEU A 28 16.17 -10.65 5.80
C LEU A 28 17.00 -10.24 7.02
N LYS A 29 17.12 -11.11 8.02
CA LYS A 29 17.92 -10.84 9.22
C LYS A 29 19.42 -10.89 8.93
N THR A 30 19.90 -11.86 8.14
CA THR A 30 21.33 -12.01 7.86
C THR A 30 21.83 -11.00 6.83
N ASP A 31 21.10 -10.81 5.74
CA ASP A 31 21.58 -10.05 4.59
C ASP A 31 21.21 -8.56 4.69
N TYR A 32 20.09 -8.27 5.36
CA TYR A 32 19.58 -6.91 5.51
C TYR A 32 19.72 -6.35 6.93
N GLU A 33 20.23 -7.17 7.87
CA GLU A 33 20.23 -6.86 9.32
C GLU A 33 18.88 -6.32 9.79
N SER A 34 17.79 -6.82 9.20
CA SER A 34 16.46 -6.26 9.35
C SER A 34 15.49 -7.30 9.88
N GLU A 35 14.51 -6.87 10.67
CA GLU A 35 13.46 -7.73 11.18
C GLU A 35 12.08 -7.08 11.03
N ILE A 36 11.05 -7.91 10.93
CA ILE A 36 9.67 -7.44 11.01
C ILE A 36 9.25 -7.46 12.48
N MET A 37 8.75 -6.32 12.96
CA MET A 37 8.27 -6.14 14.33
C MET A 37 6.93 -5.42 14.36
N SER A 38 6.13 -5.64 15.41
CA SER A 38 4.95 -4.82 15.64
C SER A 38 5.34 -3.42 16.11
N LEU A 39 4.42 -2.47 15.94
CA LEU A 39 4.59 -1.12 16.48
C LEU A 39 4.88 -1.11 18.00
N SER A 40 4.20 -1.96 18.78
CA SER A 40 4.45 -2.09 20.22
C SER A 40 5.87 -2.59 20.53
N SER A 41 6.36 -3.58 19.78
CA SER A 41 7.71 -4.12 19.95
C SER A 41 8.78 -3.10 19.55
N PHE A 42 8.54 -2.31 18.52
CA PHE A 42 9.40 -1.18 18.14
C PHE A 42 9.49 -0.12 19.24
N LYS A 43 8.34 0.38 19.72
CA LYS A 43 8.29 1.38 20.80
C LYS A 43 9.03 0.88 22.04
N LYS A 44 8.84 -0.39 22.41
CA LYS A 44 9.54 -1.02 23.55
C LYS A 44 11.06 -1.14 23.31
N ARG A 45 11.48 -1.67 22.16
CA ARG A 45 12.90 -1.94 21.85
C ARG A 45 13.73 -0.66 21.82
N TYR A 46 13.21 0.39 21.23
CA TYR A 46 13.93 1.66 21.06
C TYR A 46 13.52 2.76 22.05
N LYS A 47 12.76 2.40 23.10
CA LYS A 47 12.25 3.31 24.14
C LYS A 47 11.62 4.58 23.53
N TYR A 48 10.81 4.39 22.49
CA TYR A 48 10.30 5.48 21.67
C TYR A 48 8.82 5.77 21.97
N SER A 49 8.50 7.01 22.33
CA SER A 49 7.15 7.42 22.79
C SER A 49 6.47 8.49 21.93
N SER A 50 7.20 9.24 21.10
CA SER A 50 6.64 10.41 20.41
C SER A 50 5.76 10.03 19.20
N HIS A 51 4.43 10.06 19.38
CA HIS A 51 3.48 9.73 18.31
C HIS A 51 3.63 10.65 17.08
N LYS A 52 3.65 11.97 17.29
CA LYS A 52 3.78 12.98 16.21
C LYS A 52 5.00 12.78 15.31
N LYS A 53 6.16 12.50 15.91
CA LYS A 53 7.40 12.28 15.15
C LYS A 53 7.39 10.94 14.40
N LEU A 54 6.74 9.91 14.96
CA LEU A 54 6.53 8.65 14.25
C LEU A 54 5.61 8.83 13.05
N LEU A 55 4.47 9.50 13.23
CA LEU A 55 3.51 9.79 12.15
C LEU A 55 4.22 10.48 10.98
N LYS A 56 4.94 11.58 11.27
CA LYS A 56 5.75 12.30 10.28
C LYS A 56 6.78 11.40 9.58
N LYS A 57 7.36 10.42 10.28
CA LYS A 57 8.30 9.48 9.64
C LYS A 57 7.58 8.50 8.72
N LEU A 58 6.41 8.00 9.10
CA LEU A 58 5.63 7.06 8.29
C LEU A 58 5.11 7.75 7.03
N GLU A 59 4.64 8.99 7.16
CA GLU A 59 4.32 9.89 6.05
C GLU A 59 5.51 10.04 5.09
N GLN A 60 6.68 10.45 5.59
CA GLN A 60 7.91 10.57 4.79
C GLN A 60 8.32 9.27 4.08
N ASN A 61 7.94 8.12 4.63
CA ASN A 61 8.21 6.82 4.01
C ASN A 61 7.23 6.47 2.89
N CYS A 62 6.06 7.13 2.83
CA CYS A 62 5.10 7.00 1.74
C CYS A 62 5.27 8.08 0.66
N THR A 63 5.98 9.19 0.95
CA THR A 63 6.24 10.24 -0.03
C THR A 63 7.18 9.77 -1.15
N THR A 64 6.77 9.98 -2.40
CA THR A 64 7.62 9.82 -3.59
C THR A 64 8.55 11.03 -3.71
N PHE A 65 9.83 10.79 -4.00
CA PHE A 65 10.78 11.87 -4.30
C PHE A 65 11.10 11.83 -5.80
N LYS A 66 10.77 12.90 -6.54
CA LYS A 66 11.19 13.05 -7.95
C LYS A 66 12.73 13.06 -8.01
N SER A 67 13.29 12.45 -9.06
CA SER A 67 14.74 12.21 -9.22
C SER A 67 15.58 13.49 -9.21
N ASN A 68 14.96 14.60 -9.56
CA ASN A 68 15.53 15.93 -9.46
C ASN A 68 15.12 16.48 -8.09
N LEU A 69 15.98 16.27 -7.09
CA LEU A 69 15.84 16.73 -5.71
C LEU A 69 15.88 18.26 -5.57
N ASN A 70 15.24 18.99 -6.48
CA ASN A 70 14.68 20.28 -6.11
C ASN A 70 13.62 19.96 -5.07
N LEU A 71 14.00 20.10 -3.81
CA LEU A 71 13.14 20.05 -2.63
C LEU A 71 12.14 21.22 -2.63
N ASN A 72 11.59 21.58 -3.79
CA ASN A 72 10.38 22.38 -3.85
C ASN A 72 9.28 21.44 -3.36
N TYR A 73 9.00 21.57 -2.07
CA TYR A 73 7.80 21.10 -1.39
C TYR A 73 6.50 21.68 -2.00
N GLU A 74 6.57 22.29 -3.19
CA GLU A 74 5.54 23.13 -3.78
C GLU A 74 4.46 22.35 -4.53
N ASN A 75 4.65 21.03 -4.78
CA ASN A 75 3.55 20.16 -5.18
C ASN A 75 3.18 19.20 -4.03
N PRO A 76 2.35 19.64 -3.07
CA PRO A 76 1.81 18.80 -2.01
C PRO A 76 0.86 17.69 -2.51
N GLU A 77 0.46 17.71 -3.78
CA GLU A 77 -0.60 16.85 -4.34
C GLU A 77 -0.24 15.35 -4.43
N GLU A 78 1.05 14.98 -4.50
CA GLU A 78 1.46 13.56 -4.56
C GLU A 78 1.71 12.93 -3.16
N GLN A 79 1.23 13.56 -2.08
CA GLN A 79 1.45 13.07 -0.71
C GLN A 79 0.24 12.29 -0.20
N LEU A 80 0.49 11.11 0.37
CA LEU A 80 -0.53 10.41 1.15
C LEU A 80 -1.00 11.34 2.28
N ASN A 81 -2.30 11.61 2.36
CA ASN A 81 -2.87 12.47 3.40
C ASN A 81 -2.42 11.98 4.79
N VAL A 82 -1.74 12.85 5.53
CA VAL A 82 -1.22 12.57 6.88
C VAL A 82 -2.34 12.15 7.82
N GLU A 83 -3.51 12.77 7.67
CA GLU A 83 -4.73 12.47 8.43
C GLU A 83 -5.15 11.02 8.21
N TYR A 84 -4.98 10.49 6.99
CA TYR A 84 -5.29 9.08 6.71
C TYR A 84 -4.40 8.13 7.50
N ILE A 85 -3.09 8.39 7.60
CA ILE A 85 -2.20 7.57 8.45
C ILE A 85 -2.58 7.75 9.92
N GLU A 86 -2.81 8.98 10.36
CA GLU A 86 -3.13 9.33 11.74
C GLU A 86 -4.40 8.64 12.21
N ASP A 87 -5.47 8.68 11.41
CA ASP A 87 -6.74 8.02 11.70
C ASP A 87 -6.58 6.52 11.91
N LYS A 88 -5.83 5.87 11.01
CA LYS A 88 -5.57 4.43 11.14
C LYS A 88 -4.72 4.15 12.38
N LEU A 89 -3.70 4.95 12.67
CA LEU A 89 -2.87 4.80 13.88
C LEU A 89 -3.65 5.04 15.17
N ALA A 90 -4.54 6.03 15.21
CA ALA A 90 -5.42 6.27 16.35
C ALA A 90 -6.30 5.04 16.63
N LEU A 91 -6.78 4.38 15.57
CA LEU A 91 -7.56 3.14 15.66
C LEU A 91 -6.73 1.89 16.05
N VAL A 92 -5.40 1.93 15.92
CA VAL A 92 -4.48 0.88 16.42
C VAL A 92 -4.35 0.96 17.95
N GLU A 93 -4.38 2.17 18.50
CA GLU A 93 -4.21 2.41 19.94
C GLU A 93 -5.51 2.21 20.74
N LYS A 94 -6.68 2.28 20.10
CA LYS A 94 -7.98 1.98 20.73
C LYS A 94 -8.12 0.52 21.15
N LYS A 95 -8.91 0.26 22.21
CA LYS A 95 -9.14 -1.08 22.80
C LYS A 95 -9.56 -2.15 21.77
N ASN A 96 -10.34 -1.78 20.75
CA ASN A 96 -10.83 -2.72 19.73
C ASN A 96 -9.82 -3.04 18.61
N LYS A 97 -8.67 -2.34 18.56
CA LYS A 97 -7.54 -2.57 17.63
C LYS A 97 -7.99 -3.03 16.23
N LYS A 98 -8.77 -2.18 15.53
CA LYS A 98 -9.25 -2.47 14.17
C LYS A 98 -8.08 -2.79 13.25
N TYR A 99 -7.04 -1.95 13.30
CA TYR A 99 -5.86 -2.10 12.47
C TYR A 99 -4.68 -2.72 13.22
N ARG A 100 -3.80 -3.36 12.44
CA ARG A 100 -2.49 -3.85 12.85
C ARG A 100 -1.42 -3.09 12.08
N VAL A 101 -0.33 -2.75 12.77
CA VAL A 101 0.84 -2.09 12.16
C VAL A 101 2.06 -2.98 12.34
N LEU A 102 2.71 -3.28 11.22
CA LEU A 102 4.01 -3.94 11.19
C LEU A 102 5.04 -3.03 10.55
N LEU A 103 6.25 -3.08 11.10
CA LEU A 103 7.39 -2.30 10.65
C LEU A 103 8.48 -3.27 10.21
N LEU A 104 9.12 -3.00 9.07
CA LEU A 104 10.37 -3.63 8.69
C LEU A 104 11.49 -2.69 9.16
N VAL A 105 12.29 -3.17 10.12
CA VAL A 105 13.20 -2.33 10.91
C VAL A 105 14.62 -2.84 10.85
N TYR A 106 15.56 -1.92 10.61
CA TYR A 106 16.99 -2.16 10.69
C TYR A 106 17.47 -2.35 12.14
N THR A 107 18.02 -3.52 12.40
CA THR A 107 18.50 -3.97 13.71
C THR A 107 20.01 -3.90 13.89
N GLY A 108 20.77 -3.61 12.83
CA GLY A 108 22.22 -3.49 12.89
C GLY A 108 22.69 -2.43 13.90
N THR A 109 23.85 -2.66 14.50
CA THR A 109 24.40 -1.80 15.57
C THR A 109 25.10 -0.56 15.02
N SER A 110 25.51 -0.59 13.75
CA SER A 110 26.20 0.51 13.10
C SER A 110 25.33 1.76 12.95
N LYS A 111 26.00 2.91 12.89
CA LYS A 111 25.39 4.22 12.61
C LYS A 111 24.80 4.28 11.19
N TRP A 112 25.45 3.60 10.26
CA TRP A 112 25.11 3.61 8.83
C TRP A 112 24.84 2.18 8.36
N PRO A 113 23.80 1.96 7.53
CA PRO A 113 23.44 0.61 7.09
C PRO A 113 24.54 -0.13 6.31
N SER A 114 25.45 0.59 5.64
CA SER A 114 26.63 0.05 4.99
C SER A 114 27.67 1.15 4.74
N GLU A 115 28.91 0.77 4.44
CA GLU A 115 29.96 1.72 4.02
C GLU A 115 29.65 2.35 2.67
N GLU A 116 29.08 1.60 1.74
CA GLU A 116 28.64 2.10 0.43
C GLU A 116 27.67 3.28 0.54
N VAL A 117 26.78 3.26 1.55
CA VAL A 117 25.87 4.38 1.85
C VAL A 117 26.66 5.63 2.21
N VAL A 118 27.69 5.47 3.04
CA VAL A 118 28.54 6.57 3.48
C VAL A 118 29.28 7.18 2.29
N GLU A 119 29.83 6.33 1.41
CA GLU A 119 30.48 6.79 0.18
C GLU A 119 29.50 7.51 -0.75
N ARG A 120 28.30 6.95 -0.94
CA ARG A 120 27.27 7.57 -1.78
C ARG A 120 26.91 8.95 -1.24
N ILE A 121 26.71 9.09 0.07
CA ILE A 121 26.43 10.38 0.72
C ILE A 121 27.59 11.36 0.53
N LYS A 122 28.85 10.91 0.55
CA LYS A 122 30.03 11.77 0.34
C LYS A 122 30.13 12.31 -1.09
N ARG A 123 29.60 11.59 -2.09
CA ARG A 123 29.59 12.01 -3.50
C ARG A 123 28.48 13.02 -3.83
N GLU A 124 27.52 13.21 -2.92
CA GLU A 124 26.41 14.15 -3.11
C GLU A 124 26.80 15.58 -2.69
N SER A 125 26.06 16.58 -3.18
CA SER A 125 26.25 17.98 -2.77
C SER A 125 26.13 18.15 -1.25
N HIS A 126 26.78 19.17 -0.68
CA HIS A 126 26.78 19.39 0.77
C HIS A 126 25.36 19.44 1.38
N VAL A 127 24.43 20.12 0.70
CA VAL A 127 23.02 20.24 1.13
C VAL A 127 22.33 18.88 1.13
N LYS A 128 22.40 18.15 0.01
CA LYS A 128 21.77 16.82 -0.14
C LYS A 128 22.42 15.79 0.77
N GLY A 129 23.74 15.79 0.90
CA GLY A 129 24.48 14.94 1.81
C GLY A 129 24.07 15.15 3.28
N LYS A 130 23.93 16.42 3.73
CA LYS A 130 23.43 16.74 5.08
C LYS A 130 22.00 16.25 5.28
N TRP A 131 21.13 16.40 4.28
CA TRP A 131 19.76 15.89 4.31
C TRP A 131 19.71 14.36 4.39
N LEU A 132 20.47 13.65 3.56
CA LEU A 132 20.57 12.18 3.59
C LEU A 132 21.09 11.67 4.94
N LYS A 133 22.13 12.31 5.49
CA LYS A 133 22.67 11.97 6.82
C LYS A 133 21.60 12.05 7.90
N ARG A 134 20.70 13.05 7.85
CA ARG A 134 19.60 13.20 8.81
C ARG A 134 18.54 12.10 8.68
N ASN A 135 18.30 11.60 7.47
CA ASN A 135 17.21 10.65 7.17
C ASN A 135 17.63 9.17 7.19
N ILE A 136 18.93 8.88 7.07
CA ILE A 136 19.45 7.49 7.00
C ILE A 136 20.19 7.08 8.27
N ASN A 137 20.70 8.03 9.05
CA ASN A 137 21.47 7.72 10.25
C ASN A 137 20.63 6.93 11.27
N ALA A 138 21.06 5.70 11.56
CA ALA A 138 20.38 4.74 12.41
C ALA A 138 20.52 5.05 13.91
N THR A 139 21.26 6.09 14.31
CA THR A 139 21.21 6.58 15.70
C THR A 139 19.83 7.10 16.07
N ASN A 140 19.08 7.61 15.08
CA ASN A 140 17.66 7.92 15.26
C ASN A 140 16.83 6.64 15.02
N PRO A 141 16.08 6.14 16.03
CA PRO A 141 15.26 4.95 15.88
C PRO A 141 14.28 5.00 14.71
N LEU A 142 13.74 6.18 14.40
CA LEU A 142 12.79 6.37 13.30
C LEU A 142 13.41 6.09 11.93
N ASN A 143 14.70 6.42 11.75
CA ASN A 143 15.41 6.15 10.50
C ASN A 143 15.70 4.67 10.28
N ARG A 144 15.49 3.84 11.30
CA ARG A 144 15.59 2.38 11.18
C ARG A 144 14.36 1.77 10.52
N ILE A 145 13.25 2.50 10.41
CA ILE A 145 12.02 2.01 9.77
C ILE A 145 12.19 2.10 8.24
N TYR A 146 12.49 0.97 7.62
CA TYR A 146 12.63 0.86 6.16
C TYR A 146 11.32 0.68 5.44
N GLY A 147 10.26 0.27 6.11
CA GLY A 147 8.92 0.21 5.54
C GLY A 147 7.92 -0.22 6.59
N PHE A 148 6.64 -0.11 6.24
CA PHE A 148 5.57 -0.51 7.11
C PHE A 148 4.35 -0.98 6.32
N VAL A 149 3.51 -1.75 7.00
CA VAL A 149 2.19 -2.14 6.50
C VAL A 149 1.15 -1.95 7.59
N ILE A 150 0.02 -1.36 7.20
CA ILE A 150 -1.20 -1.27 8.01
C ILE A 150 -2.26 -2.15 7.37
N PHE A 151 -2.83 -3.06 8.13
CA PHE A 151 -3.85 -3.99 7.63
C PHE A 151 -4.98 -4.21 8.64
N ASP A 152 -6.13 -4.62 8.11
CA ASP A 152 -7.36 -4.95 8.82
C ASP A 152 -7.71 -6.44 8.61
N GLU A 153 -8.06 -7.12 9.69
CA GLU A 153 -8.49 -8.52 9.68
C GLU A 153 -10.01 -8.69 9.48
N LYS A 154 -10.77 -7.58 9.49
CA LYS A 154 -12.23 -7.52 9.34
C LYS A 154 -12.65 -6.29 8.52
N PRO A 155 -12.23 -6.18 7.25
CA PRO A 155 -12.41 -4.96 6.47
C PRO A 155 -13.86 -4.63 6.13
N CYS A 156 -14.65 -5.63 5.75
CA CYS A 156 -15.97 -5.38 5.19
C CYS A 156 -17.02 -5.24 6.30
N LEU A 157 -17.93 -4.27 6.17
CA LEU A 157 -18.97 -3.95 7.16
C LEU A 157 -20.17 -4.90 7.13
N CYS A 158 -20.26 -5.75 6.11
CA CYS A 158 -21.36 -6.69 5.88
C CYS A 158 -21.36 -7.88 6.87
N ASN A 159 -21.53 -7.58 8.16
CA ASN A 159 -21.95 -8.54 9.17
C ASN A 159 -23.42 -8.89 8.96
N ASN A 160 -23.76 -9.66 7.93
CA ASN A 160 -25.06 -10.31 7.90
C ASN A 160 -24.95 -11.70 8.53
N PRO A 161 -25.23 -11.87 9.84
CA PRO A 161 -25.07 -13.14 10.54
C PRO A 161 -25.97 -14.25 9.97
N ARG A 162 -26.99 -13.92 9.17
CA ARG A 162 -27.90 -14.90 8.55
C ARG A 162 -27.31 -15.56 7.31
N ARG A 163 -26.30 -14.97 6.68
CA ARG A 163 -25.52 -15.58 5.59
C ARG A 163 -24.12 -15.85 6.11
N ASN A 164 -23.96 -16.96 6.83
CA ASN A 164 -22.71 -17.47 7.44
C ASN A 164 -21.55 -17.74 6.45
N LYS A 165 -21.60 -17.20 5.24
CA LYS A 165 -20.53 -17.17 4.25
C LYS A 165 -20.55 -15.80 3.59
N TYR A 166 -19.54 -14.98 3.89
CA TYR A 166 -19.05 -14.07 2.87
C TYR A 166 -18.85 -14.90 1.59
N PRO A 167 -19.29 -14.44 0.40
CA PRO A 167 -18.97 -15.15 -0.84
C PRO A 167 -17.45 -15.33 -1.01
N TYR A 168 -16.67 -14.47 -0.33
CA TYR A 168 -15.22 -14.40 -0.37
C TYR A 168 -14.51 -15.13 0.78
N GLY A 169 -15.25 -15.65 1.77
CA GLY A 169 -14.68 -16.20 2.99
C GLY A 169 -13.96 -15.14 3.83
N LYS A 170 -12.99 -15.57 4.64
CA LYS A 170 -12.24 -14.69 5.56
C LYS A 170 -11.20 -13.87 4.78
N MET A 171 -11.23 -12.55 4.88
CA MET A 171 -10.37 -11.63 4.10
C MET A 171 -9.45 -10.78 4.97
N LEU A 172 -8.24 -10.51 4.47
CA LEU A 172 -7.28 -9.56 5.05
C LEU A 172 -7.21 -8.33 4.13
N SER A 173 -7.49 -7.13 4.62
CA SER A 173 -7.32 -5.90 3.84
C SER A 173 -6.01 -5.20 4.19
N ILE A 174 -5.22 -4.86 3.18
CA ILE A 174 -4.04 -4.00 3.35
C ILE A 174 -4.49 -2.57 3.04
N SER A 175 -4.49 -1.72 4.07
CA SER A 175 -4.85 -0.30 3.92
C SER A 175 -3.67 0.55 3.47
N ILE A 176 -2.46 0.27 3.99
CA ILE A 176 -1.25 1.00 3.62
C ILE A 176 -0.10 0.01 3.50
N LEU A 177 0.66 0.11 2.42
CA LEU A 177 1.91 -0.62 2.22
C LEU A 177 2.96 0.32 1.65
N CYS A 178 3.90 0.75 2.47
CA CYS A 178 4.95 1.69 2.06
C CYS A 178 6.34 1.13 2.34
N GLY A 179 7.23 1.30 1.35
CA GLY A 179 8.67 1.12 1.50
C GLY A 179 9.35 2.48 1.52
N SER A 180 10.19 2.72 2.52
CA SER A 180 10.96 3.96 2.64
C SER A 180 11.81 4.17 1.38
N PRO A 181 11.79 5.35 0.75
CA PRO A 181 12.64 5.64 -0.40
C PRO A 181 14.14 5.58 -0.03
N PHE A 182 14.45 5.78 1.25
CA PHE A 182 15.79 5.67 1.80
C PHE A 182 16.31 4.23 1.90
N SER A 183 15.41 3.24 1.88
CA SER A 183 15.82 1.82 1.93
C SER A 183 16.63 1.42 0.71
N ASN A 184 16.28 1.94 -0.48
CA ASN A 184 17.05 1.68 -1.70
C ASN A 184 18.44 2.35 -1.64
N ILE A 185 18.54 3.53 -1.03
CA ILE A 185 19.84 4.17 -0.80
C ILE A 185 20.70 3.33 0.15
N ALA A 186 20.07 2.66 1.12
CA ALA A 186 20.70 1.71 2.02
C ALA A 186 21.08 0.35 1.38
N ASN A 187 20.96 0.20 0.06
CA ASN A 187 21.03 -1.08 -0.67
C ASN A 187 20.05 -2.14 -0.16
N LYS A 188 18.99 -1.72 0.53
CA LYS A 188 17.95 -2.58 1.09
C LYS A 188 16.69 -2.49 0.22
N GLY A 189 16.81 -2.81 -1.06
CA GLY A 189 15.67 -2.87 -1.99
C GLY A 189 14.71 -4.03 -1.68
N GLY A 190 13.49 -3.98 -2.24
CA GLY A 190 12.51 -5.08 -2.11
C GLY A 190 11.70 -5.08 -0.82
N ILE A 191 11.74 -4.00 -0.02
CA ILE A 191 11.01 -3.87 1.25
C ILE A 191 9.51 -4.19 1.10
N GLY A 192 8.84 -3.59 0.12
CA GLY A 192 7.42 -3.83 -0.13
C GLY A 192 7.11 -5.30 -0.44
N ALA A 193 8.00 -5.98 -1.16
CA ALA A 193 7.86 -7.40 -1.47
C ALA A 193 8.01 -8.29 -0.22
N TYR A 194 8.93 -7.97 0.68
CA TYR A 194 9.06 -8.68 1.97
C TYR A 194 7.86 -8.46 2.89
N LEU A 195 7.35 -7.21 2.96
CA LEU A 195 6.15 -6.88 3.73
C LEU A 195 4.92 -7.61 3.16
N MET A 196 4.75 -7.64 1.83
CA MET A 196 3.69 -8.38 1.18
C MET A 196 3.83 -9.91 1.41
N LEU A 197 5.04 -10.46 1.30
CA LEU A 197 5.30 -11.87 1.59
C LEU A 197 4.92 -12.20 3.04
N PHE A 198 5.25 -11.32 3.98
CA PHE A 198 4.84 -11.48 5.38
C PHE A 198 3.32 -11.48 5.50
N CYS A 199 2.61 -10.55 4.85
CA CYS A 199 1.14 -10.49 4.86
C CYS A 199 0.52 -11.79 4.32
N ILE A 200 1.08 -12.36 3.24
CA ILE A 200 0.64 -13.65 2.68
C ILE A 200 0.82 -14.80 3.67
N MET A 201 1.98 -14.86 4.31
CA MET A 201 2.28 -15.92 5.29
C MET A 201 1.42 -15.76 6.55
N TYR A 202 1.21 -14.53 6.99
CA TYR A 202 0.28 -14.17 8.06
C TYR A 202 -1.15 -14.58 7.73
N ALA A 203 -1.59 -14.26 6.51
CA ALA A 203 -2.93 -14.57 6.05
C ALA A 203 -3.18 -16.09 6.08
N ARG A 204 -2.22 -16.89 5.62
CA ARG A 204 -2.30 -18.37 5.66
C ARG A 204 -2.32 -18.92 7.06
N GLU A 205 -1.41 -18.43 7.90
CA GLU A 205 -1.36 -18.83 9.32
C GLU A 205 -2.69 -18.58 10.04
N LYS A 206 -3.40 -17.52 9.64
CA LYS A 206 -4.71 -17.14 10.19
C LYS A 206 -5.90 -17.65 9.39
N LYS A 207 -5.68 -18.53 8.40
CA LYS A 207 -6.71 -19.15 7.55
C LYS A 207 -7.58 -18.13 6.81
N PHE A 208 -6.99 -17.01 6.39
CA PHE A 208 -7.62 -16.11 5.42
C PHE A 208 -7.62 -16.78 4.04
N VAL A 209 -8.65 -16.51 3.26
CA VAL A 209 -8.83 -17.03 1.90
C VAL A 209 -8.28 -16.04 0.87
N LYS A 210 -8.44 -14.75 1.15
CA LYS A 210 -8.08 -13.66 0.23
C LYS A 210 -7.36 -12.53 0.97
N ILE A 211 -6.49 -11.84 0.24
CA ILE A 211 -5.95 -10.52 0.61
C ILE A 211 -6.54 -9.52 -0.37
N ILE A 212 -7.03 -8.39 0.13
CA ILE A 212 -7.56 -7.30 -0.67
C ILE A 212 -6.78 -6.01 -0.40
N LEU A 213 -6.68 -5.13 -1.40
CA LEU A 213 -6.13 -3.79 -1.26
C LEU A 213 -6.71 -2.87 -2.33
N GLU A 214 -6.64 -1.58 -2.10
CA GLU A 214 -6.86 -0.57 -3.15
C GLU A 214 -5.51 -0.04 -3.64
N VAL A 215 -5.44 0.21 -4.93
CA VAL A 215 -4.31 0.93 -5.53
C VAL A 215 -4.64 2.41 -5.45
N SER A 216 -3.77 3.20 -4.81
CA SER A 216 -3.89 4.65 -4.79
C SER A 216 -4.02 5.18 -6.21
N ASN A 217 -4.73 6.29 -6.35
CA ASN A 217 -4.95 6.98 -7.60
C ASN A 217 -4.66 8.45 -7.34
N ASP A 218 -3.68 8.99 -8.06
CA ASP A 218 -3.25 10.37 -7.87
C ASP A 218 -4.20 11.37 -8.57
N GLU A 219 -5.04 10.92 -9.49
CA GLU A 219 -5.92 11.74 -10.34
C GLU A 219 -7.41 11.60 -9.99
N ALA A 220 -7.82 10.52 -9.29
CA ALA A 220 -9.14 10.53 -8.67
C ALA A 220 -9.05 11.44 -7.47
N GLU A 221 -9.32 12.73 -7.69
CA GLU A 221 -9.64 13.64 -6.61
C GLU A 221 -10.54 12.90 -5.63
N LEU A 222 -10.08 12.77 -4.39
CA LEU A 222 -10.98 12.40 -3.32
C LEU A 222 -11.99 13.54 -3.32
N PRO A 223 -13.27 13.32 -3.67
CA PRO A 223 -14.24 14.32 -3.27
C PRO A 223 -14.00 14.45 -1.78
N ILE A 224 -13.64 15.65 -1.33
CA ILE A 224 -13.72 16.01 0.07
C ILE A 224 -15.22 15.91 0.33
N SER A 225 -15.69 14.69 0.59
CA SER A 225 -17.09 14.45 0.76
C SER A 225 -17.38 15.16 2.05
N GLU A 226 -18.11 16.26 1.96
CA GLU A 226 -19.01 16.60 3.03
C GLU A 226 -19.65 15.27 3.47
N PRO A 227 -19.51 14.90 4.76
CA PRO A 227 -20.02 13.63 5.21
C PRO A 227 -21.53 13.63 4.95
N ASN A 228 -21.99 12.77 4.01
CA ASN A 228 -23.37 12.30 3.85
C ASN A 228 -24.26 12.79 2.67
N VAL A 229 -23.80 13.00 1.42
CA VAL A 229 -24.79 13.35 0.36
C VAL A 229 -24.98 12.37 -0.79
N ILE A 230 -23.99 11.60 -1.26
CA ILE A 230 -24.19 10.84 -2.52
C ILE A 230 -24.26 9.33 -2.27
N ASN A 231 -25.47 8.85 -1.92
CA ASN A 231 -25.95 7.49 -2.26
C ASN A 231 -27.43 7.26 -1.85
N ASN A 232 -28.33 8.15 -2.27
CA ASN A 232 -29.79 7.95 -2.15
C ASN A 232 -30.50 8.28 -3.47
N LYS A 233 -30.16 7.58 -4.55
CA LYS A 233 -31.10 7.35 -5.66
C LYS A 233 -30.97 5.91 -6.16
N VAL A 234 -31.51 4.99 -5.35
CA VAL A 234 -31.91 3.66 -5.84
C VAL A 234 -33.20 3.86 -6.62
N TYR A 235 -33.21 3.39 -7.88
CA TYR A 235 -34.36 3.35 -8.78
C TYR A 235 -35.64 2.87 -8.07
N GLU A 236 -36.62 3.75 -7.92
CA GLU A 236 -38.02 3.38 -7.68
C GLU A 236 -38.68 3.04 -9.01
N LYS A 237 -38.62 1.76 -9.39
CA LYS A 237 -39.74 1.12 -10.08
C LYS A 237 -39.69 -0.38 -9.83
N ASP A 238 -40.79 -0.85 -9.25
CA ASP A 238 -41.19 -2.24 -9.10
C ASP A 238 -40.43 -3.10 -8.08
N ARG A 239 -40.91 -3.10 -6.83
CA ARG A 239 -41.67 -4.24 -6.28
C ARG A 239 -42.04 -4.05 -4.81
N LYS A 240 -43.30 -4.41 -4.55
CA LYS A 240 -43.93 -4.65 -3.26
C LYS A 240 -43.09 -5.58 -2.36
N ASP A 241 -43.14 -5.25 -1.06
CA ASP A 241 -43.06 -6.11 0.12
C ASP A 241 -41.97 -5.74 1.13
N ASN A 242 -42.44 -5.12 2.22
CA ASN A 242 -41.94 -5.12 3.60
C ASN A 242 -40.58 -5.79 3.88
N LEU A 243 -39.59 -5.01 4.31
CA LEU A 243 -39.01 -5.10 5.66
C LEU A 243 -38.07 -3.92 5.94
N TYR A 244 -38.51 -3.01 6.80
CA TYR A 244 -37.67 -1.99 7.41
C TYR A 244 -36.55 -2.63 8.24
N TRP A 245 -35.29 -2.33 7.94
CA TRP A 245 -34.21 -2.43 8.92
C TRP A 245 -33.77 -1.03 9.35
N LYS A 246 -34.20 -0.64 10.54
CA LYS A 246 -33.71 0.54 11.26
C LYS A 246 -32.19 0.41 11.45
N ILE A 247 -31.45 1.38 10.92
CA ILE A 247 -30.03 1.59 11.19
C ILE A 247 -29.87 1.94 12.69
N PRO A 248 -28.97 1.29 13.45
CA PRO A 248 -28.62 1.77 14.78
C PRO A 248 -27.95 3.15 14.66
N LYS A 249 -28.63 4.19 15.15
CA LYS A 249 -28.02 5.51 15.35
C LYS A 249 -26.85 5.35 16.31
N TYR A 250 -25.63 5.49 15.80
CA TYR A 250 -24.45 5.62 16.64
C TYR A 250 -24.46 7.04 17.23
N TYR A 251 -24.86 7.17 18.49
CA TYR A 251 -24.79 8.42 19.25
C TYR A 251 -23.38 8.59 19.85
N PRO A 252 -22.61 9.64 19.51
CA PRO A 252 -21.65 10.20 20.45
C PRO A 252 -22.41 11.09 21.43
N ASN A 253 -22.59 10.64 22.68
CA ASN A 253 -23.25 11.41 23.72
C ASN A 253 -22.27 12.42 24.36
N LYS A 254 -22.61 13.71 24.23
CA LYS A 254 -22.56 14.80 25.22
C LYS A 254 -21.26 15.09 26.01
N LYS A 255 -20.60 16.20 25.66
CA LYS A 255 -20.72 17.51 26.34
C LYS A 255 -19.75 18.54 25.72
N CYS A 256 -20.19 19.21 24.66
CA CYS A 256 -19.70 20.54 24.31
C CYS A 256 -20.94 21.41 24.10
N LYS A 257 -21.41 22.05 25.17
CA LYS A 257 -22.26 23.24 25.04
C LYS A 257 -21.30 24.38 24.74
N ASN A 258 -21.12 24.72 23.48
CA ASN A 258 -20.73 26.08 23.11
C ASN A 258 -21.70 26.54 22.02
N LYS A 259 -22.26 27.71 22.32
CA LYS A 259 -23.30 28.45 21.64
C LYS A 259 -22.68 29.04 20.37
N TRP A 260 -23.14 28.64 19.20
CA TRP A 260 -22.82 29.31 17.93
C TRP A 260 -23.99 30.25 17.61
N ASP A 261 -24.00 31.42 18.26
CA ASP A 261 -24.68 32.61 17.77
C ASP A 261 -23.69 33.29 16.81
N TYR A 262 -23.78 32.98 15.52
CA TYR A 262 -23.13 33.78 14.46
C TYR A 262 -23.94 33.60 13.16
N MET A 263 -25.11 34.24 13.12
CA MET A 263 -25.74 34.63 11.86
C MET A 263 -25.34 36.10 11.63
N GLY A 264 -24.20 36.28 10.97
CA GLY A 264 -23.92 37.51 10.25
C GLY A 264 -24.48 37.33 8.85
N GLU A 265 -25.40 38.21 8.47
CA GLU A 265 -25.81 38.39 7.08
C GLU A 265 -24.55 38.72 6.27
N ILE A 266 -24.08 37.75 5.48
CA ILE A 266 -23.07 37.99 4.46
C ILE A 266 -23.88 38.33 3.22
N ASP A 267 -23.86 39.62 2.85
CA ASP A 267 -24.25 40.09 1.53
C ASP A 267 -23.46 39.28 0.49
N SER A 268 -24.18 38.39 -0.19
CA SER A 268 -23.64 37.54 -1.24
C SER A 268 -23.53 38.35 -2.53
N ASP A 269 -22.42 39.05 -2.68
CA ASP A 269 -21.99 39.48 -4.01
C ASP A 269 -21.69 38.22 -4.84
N GLU A 270 -22.33 38.19 -6.01
CA GLU A 270 -22.42 37.13 -7.00
C GLU A 270 -21.03 36.73 -7.52
N ASP A 271 -20.35 35.79 -6.85
CA ASP A 271 -19.32 34.97 -7.48
C ASP A 271 -20.04 33.80 -8.16
N ASP A 272 -20.45 34.01 -9.43
CA ASP A 272 -20.84 32.97 -10.39
C ASP A 272 -19.61 32.09 -10.68
N SER A 273 -19.15 31.34 -9.69
CA SER A 273 -18.19 30.27 -9.93
C SER A 273 -18.91 29.20 -10.74
N ASP A 274 -18.60 29.13 -12.02
CA ASP A 274 -18.97 28.05 -12.96
C ASP A 274 -18.49 26.71 -12.40
N TRP A 275 -19.24 26.15 -11.45
CA TRP A 275 -19.07 24.77 -11.03
C TRP A 275 -19.57 23.89 -12.17
N GLU A 276 -18.65 23.42 -13.01
CA GLU A 276 -18.94 22.37 -13.98
C GLU A 276 -19.50 21.15 -13.21
N TYR A 277 -20.81 20.93 -13.37
CA TYR A 277 -21.46 19.73 -12.87
C TYR A 277 -20.97 18.54 -13.70
N PHE A 278 -19.94 17.85 -13.21
CA PHE A 278 -19.54 16.56 -13.77
C PHE A 278 -20.70 15.57 -13.65
N GLU A 279 -20.93 14.79 -14.71
CA GLU A 279 -21.96 13.76 -14.71
C GLU A 279 -21.61 12.67 -13.67
N GLU A 280 -22.60 12.16 -12.93
CA GLU A 280 -22.37 11.13 -11.90
C GLU A 280 -21.66 9.89 -12.48
N GLU A 281 -21.89 9.59 -13.76
CA GLU A 281 -21.32 8.46 -14.50
C GLU A 281 -19.77 8.53 -14.61
N ASP A 282 -19.19 9.72 -14.68
CA ASP A 282 -17.74 9.90 -14.79
C ASP A 282 -17.03 9.52 -13.49
N ARG A 283 -17.74 9.65 -12.37
CA ARG A 283 -17.24 9.39 -11.02
C ARG A 283 -17.49 7.96 -10.55
N GLU A 284 -18.22 7.14 -11.31
CA GLU A 284 -18.46 5.74 -10.97
C GLU A 284 -17.24 4.84 -11.24
N TYR A 285 -17.28 3.62 -10.72
CA TYR A 285 -16.26 2.61 -11.00
C TYR A 285 -16.28 2.26 -12.50
N GLY A 286 -15.22 2.65 -13.22
CA GLY A 286 -15.15 2.51 -14.68
C GLY A 286 -15.45 3.79 -15.46
N GLY A 287 -15.84 4.87 -14.78
CA GLY A 287 -15.97 6.22 -15.35
C GLY A 287 -14.62 6.81 -15.78
N GLU A 288 -14.64 8.03 -16.33
CA GLU A 288 -13.45 8.70 -16.86
C GLU A 288 -12.38 8.92 -15.79
N PHE A 289 -12.74 9.49 -14.63
CA PHE A 289 -11.81 9.72 -13.52
C PHE A 289 -11.17 8.42 -13.00
N TYR A 290 -11.95 7.34 -12.95
CA TYR A 290 -11.42 6.02 -12.60
C TYR A 290 -10.39 5.55 -13.63
N LYS A 291 -10.67 5.70 -14.94
CA LYS A 291 -9.79 5.25 -16.02
C LYS A 291 -8.49 6.05 -16.05
N ASP A 292 -8.57 7.37 -15.96
CA ASP A 292 -7.43 8.27 -15.99
C ASP A 292 -6.49 7.99 -14.83
N GLY A 293 -7.08 7.80 -13.67
CA GLY A 293 -6.31 7.54 -12.48
C GLY A 293 -5.79 6.10 -12.33
N LYS A 294 -6.49 5.12 -12.90
CA LYS A 294 -5.90 3.80 -13.13
C LYS A 294 -4.72 3.89 -14.11
N ASP A 295 -4.83 4.76 -15.11
CA ASP A 295 -3.79 4.99 -16.12
C ASP A 295 -2.56 5.69 -15.55
N SER A 296 -2.73 6.68 -14.66
CA SER A 296 -1.63 7.34 -13.95
C SER A 296 -0.88 6.35 -13.05
N THR A 297 -1.60 5.41 -12.43
CA THR A 297 -1.04 4.40 -11.51
C THR A 297 -0.79 3.03 -12.16
N ALA A 298 -0.87 2.94 -13.48
CA ALA A 298 -0.71 1.71 -14.24
C ALA A 298 0.61 0.98 -13.97
N GLY A 299 1.67 1.72 -13.63
CA GLY A 299 2.95 1.15 -13.22
C GLY A 299 2.84 0.29 -11.96
N LEU A 300 2.20 0.80 -10.92
CA LEU A 300 1.98 0.09 -9.66
C LEU A 300 0.98 -1.06 -9.85
N TYR A 301 -0.14 -0.77 -10.51
CA TYR A 301 -1.17 -1.76 -10.83
C TYR A 301 -0.60 -2.94 -11.65
N CYS A 302 0.01 -2.69 -12.81
CA CYS A 302 0.46 -3.73 -13.73
C CYS A 302 1.80 -4.37 -13.38
N LYS A 303 2.81 -3.58 -13.01
CA LYS A 303 4.18 -4.09 -12.84
C LYS A 303 4.42 -4.66 -11.45
N VAL A 304 3.57 -4.31 -10.49
CA VAL A 304 3.67 -4.75 -9.09
C VAL A 304 2.50 -5.68 -8.75
N TYR A 305 1.27 -5.18 -8.61
CA TYR A 305 0.18 -5.97 -8.03
C TYR A 305 -0.31 -7.10 -8.93
N GLU A 306 -0.61 -6.85 -10.21
CA GLU A 306 -0.98 -7.94 -11.13
C GLU A 306 0.13 -8.97 -11.29
N ARG A 307 1.38 -8.51 -11.34
CA ARG A 307 2.54 -9.40 -11.39
C ARG A 307 2.63 -10.26 -10.13
N TRP A 308 2.24 -9.73 -8.97
CA TRP A 308 2.11 -10.48 -7.72
C TRP A 308 0.90 -11.43 -7.70
N GLY A 309 0.12 -11.44 -8.77
CA GLY A 309 -1.04 -12.29 -8.95
C GLY A 309 -2.31 -11.69 -8.35
N PHE A 310 -2.32 -10.41 -7.99
CA PHE A 310 -3.59 -9.75 -7.72
C PHE A 310 -4.40 -9.64 -9.01
N VAL A 311 -5.71 -9.77 -8.88
CA VAL A 311 -6.67 -9.56 -9.96
C VAL A 311 -7.63 -8.49 -9.47
N GLU A 312 -8.04 -7.61 -10.36
CA GLU A 312 -9.03 -6.61 -10.01
C GLU A 312 -10.42 -7.24 -9.80
N ASP A 313 -11.13 -6.79 -8.77
CA ASP A 313 -12.51 -7.19 -8.48
C ASP A 313 -13.32 -5.95 -8.06
N PRO A 314 -14.07 -5.36 -9.01
CA PRO A 314 -14.88 -4.16 -8.75
C PRO A 314 -15.92 -4.35 -7.66
N ASP A 315 -16.46 -5.56 -7.49
CA ASP A 315 -17.52 -5.85 -6.52
C ASP A 315 -17.09 -5.51 -5.09
N LEU A 316 -15.78 -5.55 -4.78
CA LEU A 316 -15.24 -5.16 -3.48
C LEU A 316 -15.60 -3.71 -3.12
N ASN A 317 -15.65 -2.82 -4.11
CA ASN A 317 -16.07 -1.43 -3.95
C ASN A 317 -17.57 -1.28 -4.14
N VAL A 318 -18.12 -1.62 -5.31
CA VAL A 318 -19.52 -1.29 -5.65
C VAL A 318 -20.54 -2.07 -4.82
N LYS A 319 -20.26 -3.34 -4.51
CA LYS A 319 -21.23 -4.25 -3.89
C LYS A 319 -20.99 -4.51 -2.42
N TYR A 320 -19.73 -4.74 -2.04
CA TYR A 320 -19.38 -5.15 -0.68
C TYR A 320 -18.94 -4.01 0.21
N LYS A 321 -18.62 -2.84 -0.36
CA LYS A 321 -18.16 -1.63 0.35
C LYS A 321 -17.05 -1.98 1.34
N CYS A 322 -16.06 -2.74 0.86
CA CYS A 322 -14.92 -3.17 1.66
C CYS A 322 -13.87 -2.06 1.82
N PHE A 323 -13.99 -1.01 1.01
CA PHE A 323 -13.17 0.19 1.07
C PHE A 323 -14.04 1.45 1.06
N ASP A 324 -13.39 2.61 1.03
CA ASP A 324 -14.05 3.92 1.11
C ASP A 324 -14.84 4.23 -0.19
N ILE A 325 -15.57 5.36 -0.22
CA ILE A 325 -16.58 5.61 -1.27
C ILE A 325 -15.94 5.86 -2.66
N THR A 326 -14.71 6.37 -2.71
CA THR A 326 -14.04 6.69 -3.97
C THR A 326 -13.68 5.41 -4.72
N PRO A 327 -14.14 5.22 -5.97
CA PRO A 327 -13.88 4.00 -6.71
C PRO A 327 -12.41 3.96 -7.15
N LEU A 328 -11.57 3.31 -6.35
CA LEU A 328 -10.19 2.99 -6.70
C LEU A 328 -10.10 1.56 -7.24
N PRO A 329 -9.07 1.21 -8.05
CA PRO A 329 -8.84 -0.16 -8.46
C PRO A 329 -8.72 -1.10 -7.25
N SER A 330 -9.76 -1.91 -7.07
CA SER A 330 -9.87 -2.87 -5.97
C SER A 330 -9.21 -4.19 -6.37
N MET A 331 -8.13 -4.57 -5.70
CA MET A 331 -7.29 -5.70 -6.06
C MET A 331 -7.44 -6.86 -5.06
N VAL A 332 -7.60 -8.08 -5.58
CA VAL A 332 -7.75 -9.31 -4.80
C VAL A 332 -6.70 -10.37 -5.11
N LEU A 333 -6.14 -10.95 -4.06
CA LEU A 333 -5.23 -12.10 -4.10
C LEU A 333 -5.87 -13.30 -3.42
N THR A 334 -6.37 -14.27 -4.20
CA THR A 334 -6.80 -15.58 -3.69
C THR A 334 -5.60 -16.43 -3.29
N LEU A 335 -5.60 -16.94 -2.05
CA LEU A 335 -4.46 -17.65 -1.47
C LEU A 335 -4.44 -19.15 -1.78
N GLY A 336 -5.61 -19.77 -2.00
CA GLY A 336 -5.74 -21.21 -2.23
C GLY A 336 -4.96 -21.73 -3.44
N ASP A 337 -4.90 -20.94 -4.51
CA ASP A 337 -4.34 -21.38 -5.79
C ASP A 337 -2.83 -21.14 -5.93
N LYS A 338 -2.21 -20.51 -4.91
CA LYS A 338 -0.87 -19.94 -5.01
C LYS A 338 0.03 -20.50 -3.91
N PRO A 339 0.82 -21.58 -4.10
CA PRO A 339 1.73 -22.05 -3.05
C PRO A 339 2.76 -20.97 -2.66
N ASN A 340 3.25 -21.03 -1.41
CA ASN A 340 4.24 -20.06 -0.88
C ASN A 340 5.47 -19.93 -1.80
N GLU A 341 5.87 -21.05 -2.41
CA GLU A 341 6.93 -21.10 -3.42
C GLU A 341 6.69 -20.13 -4.58
N LYS A 342 5.52 -20.17 -5.21
CA LYS A 342 5.19 -19.27 -6.34
C LYS A 342 5.23 -17.81 -5.89
N MET A 343 4.67 -17.52 -4.71
CA MET A 343 4.68 -16.17 -4.16
C MET A 343 6.10 -15.67 -3.88
N TYR A 344 6.96 -16.51 -3.33
CA TYR A 344 8.36 -16.16 -3.11
C TYR A 344 9.09 -15.85 -4.43
N ARG A 345 8.93 -16.70 -5.45
CA ARG A 345 9.56 -16.50 -6.77
C ARG A 345 9.10 -15.20 -7.43
N VAL A 346 7.82 -14.88 -7.32
CA VAL A 346 7.26 -13.65 -7.90
C VAL A 346 7.70 -12.41 -7.13
N LEU A 347 7.61 -12.43 -5.79
CA LEU A 347 7.89 -11.27 -4.95
C LEU A 347 9.40 -10.98 -4.86
N ILE A 348 10.21 -12.01 -4.65
CA ILE A 348 11.63 -11.89 -4.34
C ILE A 348 12.49 -12.09 -5.59
N ASN A 349 12.27 -13.18 -6.34
CA ASN A 349 13.04 -13.45 -7.56
C ASN A 349 12.53 -12.66 -8.78
N LYS A 350 11.44 -11.90 -8.64
CA LYS A 350 10.82 -11.12 -9.71
C LYS A 350 10.53 -11.98 -10.93
N GLU A 351 10.02 -13.18 -10.74
CA GLU A 351 9.56 -13.99 -11.86
C GLU A 351 8.19 -13.54 -12.35
N ASP A 352 7.94 -13.69 -13.65
CA ASP A 352 6.66 -13.37 -14.28
C ASP A 352 5.86 -14.66 -14.47
N ILE A 353 5.16 -15.08 -13.41
CA ILE A 353 4.46 -16.39 -13.35
C ILE A 353 2.96 -16.25 -13.59
N PHE A 354 2.36 -15.14 -13.16
CA PHE A 354 0.91 -14.95 -13.22
C PHE A 354 0.49 -14.29 -14.52
N PRO A 355 -0.69 -14.65 -15.07
CA PRO A 355 -1.22 -13.98 -16.25
C PRO A 355 -1.51 -12.51 -15.91
N GLN A 356 -1.17 -11.63 -16.85
CA GLN A 356 -1.55 -10.21 -16.79
C GLN A 356 -2.90 -10.01 -17.45
N SER A 357 -3.64 -8.98 -17.02
CA SER A 357 -4.87 -8.55 -17.69
C SER A 357 -4.58 -8.01 -19.10
N ASP A 358 -5.62 -7.93 -19.93
CA ASP A 358 -5.49 -7.35 -21.26
C ASP A 358 -5.17 -5.86 -21.20
N TYR A 359 -5.68 -5.15 -20.17
CA TYR A 359 -5.28 -3.79 -19.85
C TYR A 359 -3.76 -3.68 -19.69
N CYS A 360 -3.15 -4.52 -18.85
CA CYS A 360 -1.70 -4.47 -18.62
C CYS A 360 -0.86 -4.94 -19.81
N LYS A 361 -1.35 -5.92 -20.58
CA LYS A 361 -0.70 -6.32 -21.84
C LYS A 361 -0.71 -5.19 -22.87
N LYS A 362 -1.82 -4.44 -22.98
CA LYS A 362 -1.96 -3.29 -23.88
C LYS A 362 -1.07 -2.12 -23.44
N LYS A 363 -1.06 -1.80 -22.13
CA LYS A 363 -0.30 -0.68 -21.56
C LYS A 363 1.22 -0.95 -21.57
N PHE A 364 1.62 -2.19 -21.30
CA PHE A 364 3.03 -2.60 -21.25
C PHE A 364 3.27 -3.81 -22.15
N PRO A 365 3.21 -3.65 -23.49
CA PRO A 365 3.41 -4.75 -24.41
C PRO A 365 4.80 -5.35 -24.17
N LYS A 366 4.83 -6.67 -23.95
CA LYS A 366 6.11 -7.39 -23.84
C LYS A 366 6.89 -7.07 -25.09
N ARG A 367 8.02 -6.36 -24.96
CA ARG A 367 8.96 -6.19 -26.06
C ARG A 367 9.34 -7.59 -26.51
N THR A 368 8.71 -8.09 -27.57
CA THR A 368 9.19 -9.27 -28.26
C THR A 368 10.62 -8.92 -28.58
N ARG A 369 11.57 -9.55 -27.90
CA ARG A 369 12.96 -9.54 -28.33
C ARG A 369 12.89 -10.18 -29.71
N LYS A 370 12.65 -9.37 -30.75
CA LYS A 370 13.05 -9.70 -32.11
C LYS A 370 14.51 -9.99 -31.92
N ARG A 371 14.85 -11.29 -31.84
CA ARG A 371 16.22 -11.76 -31.89
C ARG A 371 16.72 -11.14 -33.17
N ARG A 372 17.40 -9.99 -33.06
CA ARG A 372 18.28 -9.51 -34.11
C ARG A 372 19.30 -10.64 -34.17
N LEU A 373 19.02 -11.61 -35.04
CA LEU A 373 19.99 -12.45 -35.69
C LEU A 373 20.89 -11.45 -36.40
N LYS A 374 21.78 -10.79 -35.64
CA LYS A 374 22.98 -10.20 -36.20
C LYS A 374 23.66 -11.42 -36.78
N SER A 375 23.53 -11.59 -38.09
CA SER A 375 24.39 -12.48 -38.83
C SER A 375 25.80 -12.13 -38.36
N LYS A 376 26.43 -13.06 -37.65
CA LYS A 376 27.85 -12.95 -37.39
C LYS A 376 28.47 -12.98 -38.78
N ARG A 377 28.73 -11.81 -39.38
CA ARG A 377 29.70 -11.70 -40.47
C ARG A 377 30.99 -12.21 -39.84
N VAL A 378 31.29 -13.47 -40.13
CA VAL A 378 32.56 -14.11 -39.84
C VAL A 378 33.58 -13.32 -40.65
N THR A 379 34.23 -12.34 -40.02
CA THR A 379 35.41 -11.70 -40.56
C THR A 379 36.56 -12.69 -40.37
N THR A 380 36.73 -13.56 -41.36
CA THR A 380 37.92 -14.40 -41.53
C THR A 380 39.12 -13.48 -41.72
N ARG A 381 39.81 -13.14 -40.63
CA ARG A 381 41.17 -12.58 -40.69
C ARG A 381 42.10 -13.71 -41.15
N ARG A 382 42.38 -13.75 -42.46
CA ARG A 382 43.54 -14.48 -43.01
C ARG A 382 44.80 -13.87 -42.40
N LYS A 383 45.52 -14.65 -41.58
CA LYS A 383 46.93 -14.40 -41.28
C LYS A 383 47.72 -14.86 -42.50
N ILE A 384 48.31 -13.92 -43.23
CA ILE A 384 49.38 -14.20 -44.19
C ILE A 384 50.67 -14.33 -43.37
N LYS A 385 51.38 -15.43 -43.57
CA LYS A 385 52.69 -15.72 -42.98
C LYS A 385 53.78 -15.12 -43.86
#